data_AF-A0A7C6XEK0-F1
#
_entry.id   AF-A0A7C6XEK0-F1
#
_cell.length_a   1.000
_cell.length_b   1.000
_cell.length_c   1.000
_cell.angle_alpha   90.00
_cell.angle_beta   90.00
_cell.angle_gamma   90.00
#
_symmetry.space_group_name_H-M   'P 1'
#
loop_
_entity.id
_entity.type
_entity.pdbx_description
1 polymer ?
#
loop_
_entity_poly.entity_id
_entity_poly.type
_entity_poly.pdbx_seq_one_letter_code
_entity_poly.pdbx_strand_id
1 'polypeptide(L)'
;MSKTLREIAALVGGTIVGEADTLVAGASGLEDAAQGDILFVENRRYADRAAASQASAALVPPGVVVPNKPCITVEDPRAAFLKVLALFQPRERLPQGIAETARIGQNVTLGEGVAIGDYCCIGDNVVIGDGVVLFPMVYVGDNVTIGPGSVIYPQVTVYRDVTIGARVRIHSGSVIGADGFGYVFIEGRHVKVPHIGTVTIEDDVELGACVCVDRAKTAATIVGRGSKIDNYVQVAHNCRLGDHCILAGQVGLAGSVSLGDYVVLGGQVGVNGHTHIGSGSQVAAQSGVMSDLEPGSVVSGYPAHEHRRALRETAAVRQLPELLKTVRSLEQRIQELERALGARPSSESA
;
A
#
# COMPACT_ATOMS: atom_id res chain seq x y z
N MET A 1 17.49 -23.51 6.76
CA MET A 1 18.35 -24.26 5.81
C MET A 1 19.52 -23.35 5.48
N SER A 2 20.76 -23.83 5.51
CA SER A 2 21.95 -23.05 5.12
C SER A 2 22.31 -23.26 3.65
N LYS A 3 22.97 -22.28 3.05
CA LYS A 3 23.42 -22.23 1.65
C LYS A 3 24.85 -21.71 1.59
N THR A 4 25.62 -22.20 0.64
CA THR A 4 26.95 -21.65 0.36
C THR A 4 26.83 -20.33 -0.37
N LEU A 5 27.84 -19.46 -0.22
CA LEU A 5 27.91 -18.21 -0.97
C LEU A 5 27.91 -18.45 -2.50
N ARG A 6 28.45 -19.59 -2.94
CA ARG A 6 28.38 -20.07 -4.32
C ARG A 6 26.95 -20.30 -4.83
N GLU A 7 26.13 -20.99 -4.04
CA GLU A 7 24.72 -21.21 -4.38
C GLU A 7 23.96 -19.88 -4.45
N ILE A 8 24.24 -18.96 -3.51
CA ILE A 8 23.61 -17.64 -3.48
C ILE A 8 24.05 -16.81 -4.69
N ALA A 9 25.34 -16.81 -5.04
CA ALA A 9 25.87 -16.11 -6.20
C ALA A 9 25.21 -16.58 -7.50
N ALA A 10 25.00 -17.90 -7.65
CA ALA A 10 24.29 -18.47 -8.78
C ALA A 10 22.81 -18.03 -8.83
N LEU A 11 22.13 -17.96 -7.68
CA LEU A 11 20.74 -17.49 -7.58
C LEU A 11 20.59 -16.03 -8.01
N VAL A 12 21.52 -15.17 -7.59
CA VAL A 12 21.43 -13.73 -7.86
C VAL A 12 22.09 -13.30 -9.17
N GLY A 13 22.90 -14.17 -9.79
CA GLY A 13 23.67 -13.87 -10.99
C GLY A 13 24.90 -12.99 -10.70
N GLY A 14 25.52 -13.16 -9.52
CA GLY A 14 26.64 -12.33 -9.06
C GLY A 14 28.00 -13.01 -9.12
N THR A 15 29.07 -12.23 -9.03
CA THR A 15 30.46 -12.72 -8.99
C THR A 15 30.99 -12.71 -7.56
N ILE A 16 31.60 -13.81 -7.13
CA ILE A 16 32.14 -13.93 -5.77
C ILE A 16 33.53 -13.30 -5.68
N VAL A 17 33.78 -12.58 -4.59
CA VAL A 17 35.09 -12.11 -4.16
C VAL A 17 35.36 -12.64 -2.75
N GLY A 18 36.40 -13.44 -2.58
CA GLY A 18 36.73 -14.10 -1.31
C GLY A 18 36.24 -15.55 -1.22
N GLU A 19 35.97 -16.04 -0.01
CA GLU A 19 35.65 -17.44 0.30
C GLU A 19 34.25 -17.86 -0.19
N ALA A 20 34.21 -18.58 -1.33
CA ALA A 20 32.97 -18.99 -1.99
C ALA A 20 32.14 -20.04 -1.25
N ASP A 21 32.77 -20.81 -0.35
CA ASP A 21 32.10 -21.88 0.39
C ASP A 21 31.62 -21.43 1.78
N THR A 22 31.68 -20.12 2.05
CA THR A 22 31.11 -19.49 3.25
C THR A 22 29.64 -19.86 3.38
N LEU A 23 29.24 -20.38 4.54
CA LEU A 23 27.86 -20.77 4.83
C LEU A 23 27.05 -19.57 5.27
N VAL A 24 25.88 -19.42 4.66
CA VAL A 24 24.87 -18.41 4.94
C VAL A 24 23.57 -19.12 5.32
N ALA A 25 23.01 -18.80 6.47
CA ALA A 25 21.78 -19.38 7.01
C ALA A 25 20.62 -18.37 7.10
N GLY A 26 20.89 -17.08 6.88
CA GLY A 26 19.91 -16.01 6.97
C GLY A 26 20.34 -14.76 6.21
N ALA A 27 19.47 -13.76 6.22
CA ALA A 27 19.70 -12.45 5.62
C ALA A 27 19.17 -11.39 6.59
N SER A 28 19.98 -10.37 6.87
CA SER A 28 19.71 -9.41 7.95
C SER A 28 20.08 -7.97 7.56
N GLY A 29 19.56 -7.03 8.32
CA GLY A 29 20.01 -5.64 8.28
C GLY A 29 21.39 -5.46 8.93
N LEU A 30 22.04 -4.34 8.61
CA LEU A 30 23.40 -4.05 9.06
C LEU A 30 23.54 -3.99 10.58
N GLU A 31 22.52 -3.49 11.28
CA GLU A 31 22.51 -3.36 12.75
C GLU A 31 22.36 -4.70 13.48
N ASP A 32 21.58 -5.64 12.93
CA ASP A 32 21.17 -6.86 13.63
C ASP A 32 21.89 -8.13 13.14
N ALA A 33 22.70 -8.02 12.08
CA ALA A 33 23.27 -9.19 11.45
C ALA A 33 24.19 -9.98 12.37
N ALA A 34 23.91 -11.28 12.43
CA ALA A 34 24.67 -12.27 13.18
C ALA A 34 25.56 -13.11 12.25
N GLN A 35 26.41 -13.94 12.86
CA GLN A 35 27.16 -14.95 12.11
C GLN A 35 26.20 -15.89 11.38
N GLY A 36 26.47 -16.13 10.10
CA GLY A 36 25.59 -16.86 9.19
C GLY A 36 24.67 -15.97 8.36
N ASP A 37 24.58 -14.67 8.64
CA ASP A 37 23.77 -13.76 7.81
C ASP A 37 24.55 -13.20 6.63
N ILE A 38 23.83 -12.92 5.54
CA ILE A 38 24.30 -12.08 4.45
C ILE A 38 23.62 -10.71 4.50
N LEU A 39 24.41 -9.65 4.31
CA LEU A 39 23.95 -8.27 4.21
C LEU A 39 23.79 -7.85 2.76
N PHE A 40 23.14 -6.71 2.52
CA PHE A 40 23.39 -5.92 1.32
C PHE A 40 24.01 -4.57 1.70
N VAL A 41 24.89 -4.07 0.83
CA VAL A 41 25.59 -2.80 1.01
C VAL A 41 25.34 -1.98 -0.25
N GLU A 42 24.57 -0.90 -0.15
CA GLU A 42 24.19 -0.08 -1.30
C GLU A 42 25.35 0.69 -1.92
N ASN A 43 26.29 1.14 -1.10
CA ASN A 43 27.39 1.97 -1.55
C ASN A 43 28.54 1.96 -0.53
N ARG A 44 29.67 2.52 -0.95
CA ARG A 44 30.92 2.54 -0.19
C ARG A 44 30.80 3.16 1.21
N ARG A 45 29.85 4.06 1.46
CA ARG A 45 29.65 4.71 2.77
C ARG A 45 29.35 3.70 3.88
N TYR A 46 28.75 2.56 3.53
CA TYR A 46 28.35 1.54 4.50
C TYR A 46 29.35 0.37 4.57
N ALA A 47 30.43 0.38 3.77
CA ALA A 47 31.38 -0.73 3.70
C ALA A 47 32.11 -0.98 5.03
N ASP A 48 32.56 0.07 5.72
CA ASP A 48 33.26 -0.08 7.00
C ASP A 48 32.34 -0.60 8.10
N ARG A 49 31.08 -0.14 8.12
CA ARG A 49 30.07 -0.67 9.06
C ARG A 49 29.76 -2.14 8.74
N ALA A 50 29.66 -2.49 7.46
CA ALA A 50 29.45 -3.88 7.03
C ALA A 50 30.62 -4.77 7.44
N ALA A 51 31.86 -4.28 7.34
CA ALA A 51 33.05 -4.98 7.80
C ALA A 51 33.04 -5.20 9.32
N ALA A 52 32.55 -4.23 10.10
CA ALA A 52 32.45 -4.32 11.56
C ALA A 52 31.29 -5.19 12.08
N SER A 53 30.28 -5.49 11.25
CA SER A 53 29.13 -6.34 11.63
C SER A 53 29.52 -7.80 11.88
N GLN A 54 28.61 -8.62 12.43
CA GLN A 54 28.85 -10.07 12.60
C GLN A 54 28.42 -10.91 11.38
N ALA A 55 27.89 -10.29 10.33
CA ALA A 55 27.48 -10.98 9.10
C ALA A 55 28.62 -11.80 8.48
N SER A 56 28.30 -12.95 7.91
CA SER A 56 29.28 -13.82 7.26
C SER A 56 29.62 -13.40 5.82
N ALA A 57 28.73 -12.68 5.14
CA ALA A 57 28.97 -12.21 3.77
C ALA A 57 28.19 -10.93 3.46
N ALA A 58 28.48 -10.31 2.31
CA ALA A 58 27.75 -9.14 1.81
C ALA A 58 27.47 -9.19 0.30
N LEU A 59 26.31 -8.68 -0.11
CA LEU A 59 26.02 -8.28 -1.49
C LEU A 59 26.47 -6.84 -1.69
N VAL A 60 27.23 -6.58 -2.75
CA VAL A 60 27.86 -5.27 -3.01
C VAL A 60 27.74 -4.89 -4.49
N PRO A 61 27.68 -3.59 -4.84
CA PRO A 61 27.76 -3.15 -6.22
C PRO A 61 29.21 -3.25 -6.75
N PRO A 62 29.42 -3.22 -8.08
CA PRO A 62 30.76 -3.18 -8.65
C PRO A 62 31.61 -2.05 -8.06
N GLY A 63 32.86 -2.36 -7.70
CA GLY A 63 33.81 -1.40 -7.13
C GLY A 63 33.68 -1.13 -5.63
N VAL A 64 32.72 -1.74 -4.94
CA VAL A 64 32.64 -1.72 -3.46
C VAL A 64 33.26 -2.99 -2.89
N VAL A 65 34.15 -2.82 -1.92
CA VAL A 65 34.80 -3.90 -1.19
C VAL A 65 34.47 -3.75 0.28
N VAL A 66 34.08 -4.84 0.93
CA VAL A 66 33.91 -4.92 2.38
C VAL A 66 35.11 -5.65 2.96
N PRO A 67 36.04 -4.96 3.65
CA PRO A 67 37.22 -5.59 4.21
C PRO A 67 36.88 -6.79 5.10
N ASN A 68 37.70 -7.85 5.02
CA ASN A 68 37.60 -9.07 5.83
C ASN A 68 36.29 -9.86 5.66
N LYS A 69 35.50 -9.60 4.60
CA LYS A 69 34.28 -10.35 4.33
C LYS A 69 34.19 -10.81 2.88
N PRO A 70 33.80 -12.07 2.64
CA PRO A 70 33.51 -12.54 1.30
C PRO A 70 32.26 -11.82 0.78
N CYS A 71 32.29 -11.42 -0.48
CA CYS A 71 31.26 -10.63 -1.11
C CYS A 71 30.72 -11.30 -2.37
N ILE A 72 29.46 -11.01 -2.71
CA ILE A 72 28.91 -11.25 -4.04
C ILE A 72 28.69 -9.89 -4.69
N THR A 73 29.41 -9.63 -5.77
CA THR A 73 29.26 -8.42 -6.59
C THR A 73 28.11 -8.59 -7.57
N VAL A 74 27.16 -7.66 -7.55
CA VAL A 74 25.95 -7.62 -8.40
C VAL A 74 25.62 -6.19 -8.80
N GLU A 75 25.04 -5.99 -9.98
CA GLU A 75 24.66 -4.64 -10.46
C GLU A 75 23.65 -3.94 -9.54
N ASP A 76 22.64 -4.68 -9.06
CA ASP A 76 21.64 -4.18 -8.11
C ASP A 76 21.62 -5.05 -6.83
N PRO A 77 22.38 -4.66 -5.80
CA PRO A 77 22.41 -5.36 -4.52
C PRO A 77 21.05 -5.44 -3.84
N ARG A 78 20.17 -4.45 -4.04
CA ARG A 78 18.84 -4.43 -3.42
C ARG A 78 17.94 -5.48 -4.07
N ALA A 79 17.89 -5.52 -5.40
CA ALA A 79 17.14 -6.56 -6.12
C ALA A 79 17.68 -7.97 -5.85
N ALA A 80 19.01 -8.12 -5.78
CA ALA A 80 19.63 -9.38 -5.39
C ALA A 80 19.24 -9.80 -3.97
N PHE A 81 19.25 -8.87 -3.02
CA PHE A 81 18.87 -9.12 -1.64
C PHE A 81 17.43 -9.60 -1.50
N LEU A 82 16.49 -9.09 -2.30
CA LEU A 82 15.11 -9.59 -2.34
C LEU A 82 15.03 -11.08 -2.70
N LYS A 83 15.84 -11.54 -3.66
CA LYS A 83 15.91 -12.98 -4.02
C LYS A 83 16.46 -13.81 -2.86
N VAL A 84 17.43 -13.27 -2.12
CA VAL A 84 18.03 -13.94 -0.97
C VAL A 84 17.05 -13.98 0.22
N LEU A 85 16.30 -12.91 0.48
CA LEU A 85 15.23 -12.93 1.47
C LEU A 85 14.19 -14.00 1.15
N ALA A 86 13.79 -14.13 -0.12
CA ALA A 86 12.87 -15.17 -0.55
C ALA A 86 13.43 -16.60 -0.34
N LEU A 87 14.75 -16.79 -0.45
CA LEU A 87 15.41 -18.08 -0.20
C LEU A 87 15.34 -18.51 1.27
N PHE A 88 15.46 -17.55 2.20
CA PHE A 88 15.46 -17.81 3.64
C PHE A 88 14.10 -17.57 4.31
N GLN A 89 13.09 -17.15 3.55
CA GLN A 89 11.73 -16.98 4.05
C GLN A 89 11.23 -18.30 4.66
N PRO A 90 10.81 -18.31 5.94
CA PRO A 90 10.24 -19.49 6.56
C PRO A 90 9.06 -20.00 5.74
N ARG A 91 9.03 -21.31 5.46
CA ARG A 91 7.89 -21.92 4.78
C ARG A 91 6.68 -21.85 5.70
N GLU A 92 5.71 -21.04 5.31
CA GLU A 92 4.41 -20.99 5.96
C GLU A 92 3.72 -22.35 5.80
N ARG A 93 3.18 -22.89 6.91
CA ARG A 93 2.38 -24.12 6.85
C ARG A 93 1.00 -23.74 6.33
N LEU A 94 0.81 -23.90 5.03
CA LEU A 94 -0.49 -23.72 4.42
C LEU A 94 -1.42 -24.88 4.86
N PRO A 95 -2.73 -24.62 5.05
CA PRO A 95 -3.73 -25.67 5.09
C PRO A 95 -3.54 -26.67 3.94
N GLN A 96 -3.87 -27.94 4.18
CA GLN A 96 -3.81 -28.99 3.16
C GLN A 96 -5.15 -29.67 3.05
N GLY A 97 -5.66 -29.79 1.82
CA GLY A 97 -6.99 -30.34 1.57
C GLY A 97 -8.09 -29.53 2.25
N ILE A 98 -9.23 -30.17 2.47
CA ILE A 98 -10.43 -29.54 3.05
C ILE A 98 -10.59 -30.07 4.48
N ALA A 99 -10.56 -29.18 5.47
CA ALA A 99 -10.75 -29.54 6.87
C ALA A 99 -12.16 -30.10 7.12
N GLU A 100 -12.28 -31.14 7.94
CA GLU A 100 -13.56 -31.78 8.30
C GLU A 100 -14.54 -30.81 9.00
N THR A 101 -14.00 -29.77 9.63
CA THR A 101 -14.77 -28.73 10.33
C THR A 101 -15.31 -27.65 9.39
N ALA A 102 -14.86 -27.60 8.14
CA ALA A 102 -15.36 -26.66 7.16
C ALA A 102 -16.85 -26.94 6.83
N ARG A 103 -17.59 -25.87 6.53
CA ARG A 103 -18.97 -25.92 6.08
C ARG A 103 -19.04 -25.35 4.68
N ILE A 104 -19.51 -26.17 3.73
CA ILE A 104 -19.58 -25.84 2.31
C ILE A 104 -21.04 -25.92 1.87
N GLY A 105 -21.52 -24.84 1.25
CA GLY A 105 -22.87 -24.73 0.71
C GLY A 105 -23.12 -25.58 -0.53
N GLN A 106 -24.24 -25.32 -1.18
CA GLN A 106 -24.68 -26.01 -2.40
C GLN A 106 -24.03 -25.39 -3.65
N ASN A 107 -23.90 -26.20 -4.71
CA ASN A 107 -23.38 -25.78 -6.02
C ASN A 107 -21.99 -25.11 -5.96
N VAL A 108 -21.16 -25.49 -4.97
CA VAL A 108 -19.79 -24.98 -4.87
C VAL A 108 -18.89 -25.72 -5.85
N THR A 109 -18.10 -24.96 -6.61
CA THR A 109 -17.09 -25.49 -7.53
C THR A 109 -15.71 -25.26 -6.95
N LEU A 110 -14.92 -26.32 -6.83
CA LEU A 110 -13.54 -26.27 -6.31
C LEU A 110 -12.57 -26.72 -7.40
N GLY A 111 -11.53 -25.91 -7.62
CA GLY A 111 -10.42 -26.23 -8.50
C GLY A 111 -9.44 -27.27 -7.91
N GLU A 112 -8.40 -27.58 -8.67
CA GLU A 112 -7.36 -28.52 -8.26
C GLU A 112 -6.47 -27.93 -7.16
N GLY A 113 -6.09 -28.74 -6.17
CA GLY A 113 -5.15 -28.32 -5.13
C GLY A 113 -5.67 -27.24 -4.17
N VAL A 114 -6.99 -27.02 -4.11
CA VAL A 114 -7.62 -26.11 -3.14
C VAL A 114 -7.40 -26.61 -1.72
N ALA A 115 -7.11 -25.68 -0.81
CA ALA A 115 -7.02 -25.94 0.62
C ALA A 115 -7.97 -25.05 1.43
N ILE A 116 -8.75 -25.65 2.32
CA ILE A 116 -9.76 -24.98 3.14
C ILE A 116 -9.51 -25.34 4.60
N GLY A 117 -9.10 -24.36 5.40
CA GLY A 117 -8.76 -24.52 6.80
C GLY A 117 -9.97 -24.69 7.73
N ASP A 118 -9.67 -24.95 9.00
CA ASP A 118 -10.69 -25.24 10.01
C ASP A 118 -11.74 -24.14 10.15
N TYR A 119 -12.99 -24.56 10.33
CA TYR A 119 -14.14 -23.68 10.59
C TYR A 119 -14.40 -22.63 9.51
N CYS A 120 -13.89 -22.80 8.29
CA CYS A 120 -14.34 -21.99 7.16
C CYS A 120 -15.83 -22.23 6.88
N CYS A 121 -16.53 -21.17 6.52
CA CYS A 121 -17.93 -21.22 6.10
C CYS A 121 -18.04 -20.65 4.68
N ILE A 122 -18.45 -21.50 3.75
CA ILE A 122 -18.60 -21.18 2.32
C ILE A 122 -20.08 -21.29 1.97
N GLY A 123 -20.64 -20.21 1.42
CA GLY A 123 -22.03 -20.10 0.98
C GLY A 123 -22.32 -20.87 -0.30
N ASP A 124 -23.49 -20.59 -0.88
CA ASP A 124 -23.99 -21.27 -2.07
C ASP A 124 -23.44 -20.66 -3.36
N ASN A 125 -23.32 -21.47 -4.41
CA ASN A 125 -22.89 -21.06 -5.75
C ASN A 125 -21.51 -20.39 -5.79
N VAL A 126 -20.63 -20.76 -4.86
CA VAL A 126 -19.26 -20.23 -4.79
C VAL A 126 -18.35 -20.95 -5.78
N VAL A 127 -17.46 -20.21 -6.44
CA VAL A 127 -16.43 -20.75 -7.32
C VAL A 127 -15.05 -20.45 -6.75
N ILE A 128 -14.27 -21.49 -6.49
CA ILE A 128 -12.90 -21.39 -5.96
C ILE A 128 -11.95 -22.01 -6.98
N GLY A 129 -11.04 -21.19 -7.52
CA GLY A 129 -10.06 -21.61 -8.53
C GLY A 129 -8.92 -22.47 -7.98
N ASP A 130 -8.11 -22.98 -8.91
CA ASP A 130 -6.99 -23.89 -8.61
C ASP A 130 -5.99 -23.28 -7.61
N GLY A 131 -5.52 -24.10 -6.67
CA GLY A 131 -4.49 -23.72 -5.71
C GLY A 131 -4.88 -22.61 -4.74
N VAL A 132 -6.18 -22.27 -4.64
CA VAL A 132 -6.64 -21.30 -3.63
C VAL A 132 -6.49 -21.88 -2.24
N VAL A 133 -6.04 -21.03 -1.32
CA VAL A 133 -5.89 -21.37 0.10
C VAL A 133 -6.76 -20.45 0.94
N LEU A 134 -7.72 -21.04 1.66
CA LEU A 134 -8.48 -20.38 2.71
C LEU A 134 -7.94 -20.83 4.06
N PHE A 135 -7.42 -19.88 4.85
CA PHE A 135 -7.00 -20.14 6.22
C PHE A 135 -8.21 -20.30 7.16
N PRO A 136 -8.00 -20.79 8.40
CA PRO A 136 -9.10 -21.03 9.32
C PRO A 136 -10.01 -19.83 9.57
N MET A 137 -11.30 -20.11 9.79
CA MET A 137 -12.34 -19.12 10.12
C MET A 137 -12.59 -18.06 9.04
N VAL A 138 -12.27 -18.35 7.77
CA VAL A 138 -12.69 -17.49 6.65
C VAL A 138 -14.18 -17.69 6.36
N TYR A 139 -14.90 -16.60 6.15
CA TYR A 139 -16.28 -16.62 5.64
C TYR A 139 -16.31 -16.18 4.18
N VAL A 140 -16.96 -16.99 3.34
CA VAL A 140 -17.21 -16.69 1.92
C VAL A 140 -18.71 -16.74 1.67
N GLY A 141 -19.32 -15.60 1.36
CA GLY A 141 -20.75 -15.50 1.09
C GLY A 141 -21.17 -16.08 -0.27
N ASP A 142 -22.48 -16.10 -0.51
CA ASP A 142 -23.07 -16.68 -1.71
C ASP A 142 -22.60 -15.98 -3.00
N ASN A 143 -22.54 -16.74 -4.10
CA ASN A 143 -22.18 -16.25 -5.44
C ASN A 143 -20.80 -15.58 -5.53
N VAL A 144 -19.90 -15.88 -4.59
CA VAL A 144 -18.52 -15.37 -4.62
C VAL A 144 -17.67 -16.18 -5.60
N THR A 145 -16.78 -15.50 -6.32
CA THR A 145 -15.74 -16.13 -7.14
C THR A 145 -14.37 -15.74 -6.61
N ILE A 146 -13.48 -16.73 -6.47
CA ILE A 146 -12.07 -16.54 -6.08
C ILE A 146 -11.17 -17.16 -7.13
N GLY A 147 -10.34 -16.36 -7.78
CA GLY A 147 -9.43 -16.78 -8.83
C GLY A 147 -8.25 -17.63 -8.32
N PRO A 148 -7.56 -18.33 -9.23
CA PRO A 148 -6.54 -19.31 -8.89
C PRO A 148 -5.32 -18.72 -8.18
N GLY A 149 -4.72 -19.51 -7.28
CA GLY A 149 -3.51 -19.16 -6.53
C GLY A 149 -3.69 -18.07 -5.48
N SER A 150 -4.93 -17.64 -5.22
CA SER A 150 -5.24 -16.64 -4.20
C SER A 150 -5.16 -17.23 -2.78
N VAL A 151 -4.70 -16.42 -1.82
CA VAL A 151 -4.51 -16.80 -0.42
C VAL A 151 -5.30 -15.86 0.48
N ILE A 152 -6.26 -16.41 1.21
CA ILE A 152 -7.13 -15.66 2.12
C ILE A 152 -6.78 -16.08 3.55
N TYR A 153 -6.23 -15.13 4.32
CA TYR A 153 -5.73 -15.35 5.68
C TYR A 153 -6.86 -15.45 6.72
N PRO A 154 -6.56 -15.88 7.97
CA PRO A 154 -7.60 -16.18 8.95
C PRO A 154 -8.58 -15.03 9.21
N GLN A 155 -9.84 -15.36 9.48
CA GLN A 155 -10.87 -14.40 9.90
C GLN A 155 -11.17 -13.29 8.87
N VAL A 156 -10.90 -13.52 7.59
CA VAL A 156 -11.40 -12.65 6.51
C VAL A 156 -12.87 -12.94 6.27
N THR A 157 -13.66 -11.88 6.04
CA THR A 157 -15.07 -11.96 5.68
C THR A 157 -15.29 -11.44 4.27
N VAL A 158 -15.72 -12.31 3.37
CA VAL A 158 -16.14 -11.94 2.01
C VAL A 158 -17.66 -12.06 1.92
N TYR A 159 -18.34 -10.94 1.69
CA TYR A 159 -19.79 -10.89 1.51
C TYR A 159 -20.21 -11.47 0.15
N ARG A 160 -21.52 -11.63 -0.04
CA ARG A 160 -22.10 -12.15 -1.28
C ARG A 160 -21.72 -11.35 -2.53
N ASP A 161 -21.77 -12.04 -3.67
CA ASP A 161 -21.60 -11.53 -5.04
C ASP A 161 -20.23 -10.89 -5.33
N VAL A 162 -19.25 -11.03 -4.45
CA VAL A 162 -17.89 -10.48 -4.62
C VAL A 162 -17.10 -11.31 -5.63
N THR A 163 -16.34 -10.64 -6.49
CA THR A 163 -15.37 -11.29 -7.39
C THR A 163 -13.95 -10.95 -6.96
N ILE A 164 -13.12 -11.98 -6.76
CA ILE A 164 -11.70 -11.88 -6.43
C ILE A 164 -10.90 -12.55 -7.55
N GLY A 165 -9.91 -11.86 -8.10
CA GLY A 165 -9.03 -12.33 -9.17
C GLY A 165 -8.03 -13.40 -8.74
N ALA A 166 -7.06 -13.66 -9.60
CA ALA A 166 -5.99 -14.63 -9.38
C ALA A 166 -4.83 -14.04 -8.56
N ARG A 167 -4.15 -14.89 -7.78
CA ARG A 167 -2.96 -14.55 -6.99
C ARG A 167 -3.17 -13.37 -6.02
N VAL A 168 -4.41 -13.18 -5.57
CA VAL A 168 -4.77 -12.15 -4.60
C VAL A 168 -4.38 -12.62 -3.19
N ARG A 169 -3.87 -11.71 -2.36
CA ARG A 169 -3.66 -11.97 -0.92
C ARG A 169 -4.54 -11.04 -0.09
N ILE A 170 -5.30 -11.61 0.84
CA ILE A 170 -6.15 -10.84 1.76
C ILE A 170 -5.80 -11.22 3.18
N HIS A 171 -5.19 -10.29 3.93
CA HIS A 171 -4.73 -10.51 5.30
C HIS A 171 -5.87 -10.45 6.33
N SER A 172 -5.56 -10.99 7.52
CA SER A 172 -6.54 -11.29 8.56
C SER A 172 -7.41 -10.10 8.98
N GLY A 173 -8.66 -10.39 9.30
CA GLY A 173 -9.63 -9.39 9.78
C GLY A 173 -10.18 -8.45 8.71
N SER A 174 -9.74 -8.58 7.46
CA SER A 174 -10.26 -7.77 6.37
C SER A 174 -11.69 -8.17 5.97
N VAL A 175 -12.47 -7.17 5.57
CA VAL A 175 -13.89 -7.30 5.25
C VAL A 175 -14.16 -6.76 3.85
N ILE A 176 -14.66 -7.62 2.97
CA ILE A 176 -14.87 -7.32 1.55
C ILE A 176 -16.36 -7.44 1.23
N GLY A 177 -16.94 -6.37 0.68
CA GLY A 177 -18.32 -6.33 0.22
C GLY A 177 -19.35 -5.98 1.29
N ALA A 178 -18.93 -5.42 2.42
CA ALA A 178 -19.85 -4.85 3.42
C ALA A 178 -20.60 -3.63 2.87
N ASP A 179 -21.77 -3.36 3.47
CA ASP A 179 -22.61 -2.21 3.13
C ASP A 179 -21.89 -0.88 3.38
N GLY A 180 -21.77 -0.03 2.35
CA GLY A 180 -21.14 1.28 2.49
C GLY A 180 -21.91 2.28 3.38
N PHE A 181 -21.21 3.36 3.77
CA PHE A 181 -21.77 4.45 4.56
C PHE A 181 -22.68 5.37 3.75
N GLY A 182 -23.90 4.91 3.41
CA GLY A 182 -24.90 5.70 2.71
C GLY A 182 -26.14 5.96 3.57
N TYR A 183 -26.38 7.22 3.92
CA TYR A 183 -27.57 7.68 4.63
C TYR A 183 -28.09 8.99 4.03
N VAL A 184 -29.41 9.13 3.94
CA VAL A 184 -30.08 10.35 3.47
C VAL A 184 -31.01 10.89 4.53
N PHE A 185 -31.15 12.21 4.62
CA PHE A 185 -32.04 12.84 5.62
C PHE A 185 -33.45 12.99 5.03
N ILE A 186 -34.40 12.24 5.56
CA ILE A 186 -35.81 12.22 5.13
C ILE A 186 -36.67 12.36 6.39
N GLU A 187 -37.59 13.33 6.38
CA GLU A 187 -38.56 13.53 7.47
C GLU A 187 -37.91 13.60 8.87
N GLY A 188 -36.80 14.34 9.00
CA GLY A 188 -36.15 14.54 10.30
C GLY A 188 -35.24 13.39 10.76
N ARG A 189 -35.01 12.36 9.93
CA ARG A 189 -34.20 11.18 10.30
C ARG A 189 -33.22 10.78 9.20
N HIS A 190 -32.09 10.19 9.59
CA HIS A 190 -31.18 9.53 8.66
C HIS A 190 -31.70 8.14 8.30
N VAL A 191 -31.99 7.93 7.02
CA VAL A 191 -32.49 6.66 6.46
C VAL A 191 -31.36 5.98 5.71
N LYS A 192 -31.11 4.69 6.02
CA LYS A 192 -30.10 3.87 5.35
C LYS A 192 -30.42 3.74 3.86
N VAL A 193 -29.41 3.98 3.02
CA VAL A 193 -29.47 3.71 1.60
C VAL A 193 -29.08 2.24 1.37
N PRO A 194 -29.95 1.41 0.77
CA PRO A 194 -29.60 0.04 0.42
C PRO A 194 -28.43 -0.01 -0.58
N HIS A 195 -27.46 -0.90 -0.33
CA HIS A 195 -26.33 -1.16 -1.24
C HIS A 195 -26.53 -2.51 -1.94
N ILE A 196 -26.95 -2.45 -3.19
CA ILE A 196 -27.26 -3.64 -4.00
C ILE A 196 -26.16 -3.98 -5.02
N GLY A 197 -25.11 -3.15 -5.12
CA GLY A 197 -23.96 -3.39 -6.00
C GLY A 197 -23.02 -4.48 -5.47
N THR A 198 -21.78 -4.50 -5.96
CA THR A 198 -20.78 -5.53 -5.62
C THR A 198 -19.37 -4.94 -5.41
N VAL A 199 -18.38 -5.81 -5.22
CA VAL A 199 -16.94 -5.53 -5.22
C VAL A 199 -16.25 -6.45 -6.23
N THR A 200 -15.30 -5.88 -6.97
CA THR A 200 -14.36 -6.61 -7.82
C THR A 200 -12.94 -6.29 -7.36
N ILE A 201 -12.20 -7.32 -6.94
CA ILE A 201 -10.77 -7.26 -6.67
C ILE A 201 -10.08 -7.97 -7.83
N GLU A 202 -9.22 -7.28 -8.56
CA GLU A 202 -8.53 -7.85 -9.71
C GLU A 202 -7.28 -8.66 -9.32
N ASP A 203 -6.60 -9.22 -10.31
CA ASP A 203 -5.42 -10.07 -10.14
C ASP A 203 -4.28 -9.39 -9.37
N ASP A 204 -3.47 -10.18 -8.68
CA ASP A 204 -2.22 -9.76 -8.02
C ASP A 204 -2.38 -8.64 -6.96
N VAL A 205 -3.61 -8.37 -6.52
CA VAL A 205 -3.91 -7.41 -5.45
C VAL A 205 -3.47 -7.97 -4.09
N GLU A 206 -2.94 -7.11 -3.23
CA GLU A 206 -2.70 -7.43 -1.83
C GLU A 206 -3.47 -6.47 -0.93
N LEU A 207 -4.29 -7.01 -0.04
CA LEU A 207 -4.98 -6.29 1.01
C LEU A 207 -4.38 -6.67 2.36
N GLY A 208 -3.90 -5.68 3.09
CA GLY A 208 -3.37 -5.79 4.44
C GLY A 208 -4.43 -6.20 5.46
N ALA A 209 -4.03 -6.29 6.72
CA ALA A 209 -4.92 -6.68 7.81
C ALA A 209 -5.96 -5.58 8.10
N CYS A 210 -7.17 -6.00 8.45
CA CYS A 210 -8.27 -5.11 8.80
C CYS A 210 -8.59 -4.05 7.72
N VAL A 211 -8.39 -4.38 6.45
CA VAL A 211 -8.83 -3.55 5.31
C VAL A 211 -10.31 -3.75 5.09
N CYS A 212 -11.03 -2.66 4.86
CA CYS A 212 -12.45 -2.67 4.54
C CYS A 212 -12.66 -2.18 3.11
N VAL A 213 -13.29 -3.01 2.28
CA VAL A 213 -13.72 -2.64 0.92
C VAL A 213 -15.23 -2.76 0.83
N ASP A 214 -15.92 -1.63 0.82
CA ASP A 214 -17.38 -1.60 0.81
C ASP A 214 -17.93 -1.91 -0.59
N ARG A 215 -19.05 -2.63 -0.65
CA ARG A 215 -19.79 -2.79 -1.92
C ARG A 215 -20.36 -1.47 -2.40
N ALA A 216 -20.43 -1.33 -3.72
CA ALA A 216 -21.07 -0.19 -4.34
C ALA A 216 -22.58 -0.13 -4.07
N LYS A 217 -23.15 1.07 -4.20
CA LYS A 217 -24.61 1.25 -4.09
C LYS A 217 -25.38 0.45 -5.15
N THR A 218 -24.99 0.54 -6.43
CA THR A 218 -25.68 -0.12 -7.55
C THR A 218 -24.77 -0.81 -8.57
N ALA A 219 -23.48 -0.46 -8.60
CA ALA A 219 -22.50 -0.96 -9.57
C ALA A 219 -21.46 -1.85 -8.87
N ALA A 220 -20.17 -1.62 -9.10
CA ALA A 220 -19.08 -2.27 -8.38
C ALA A 220 -18.12 -1.24 -7.77
N THR A 221 -17.58 -1.55 -6.60
CA THR A 221 -16.32 -0.99 -6.11
C THR A 221 -15.20 -1.83 -6.71
N ILE A 222 -14.17 -1.20 -7.29
CA ILE A 222 -13.12 -1.91 -8.04
C ILE A 222 -11.75 -1.59 -7.45
N VAL A 223 -10.95 -2.64 -7.21
CA VAL A 223 -9.52 -2.53 -6.89
C VAL A 223 -8.73 -3.12 -8.04
N GLY A 224 -8.06 -2.25 -8.80
CA GLY A 224 -7.32 -2.60 -10.01
C GLY A 224 -6.08 -3.47 -9.74
N ARG A 225 -5.71 -4.21 -10.77
CA ARG A 225 -4.68 -5.27 -10.73
C ARG A 225 -3.37 -4.79 -10.13
N GLY A 226 -2.75 -5.67 -9.32
CA GLY A 226 -1.42 -5.43 -8.77
C GLY A 226 -1.33 -4.34 -7.72
N SER A 227 -2.46 -3.74 -7.32
CA SER A 227 -2.50 -2.73 -6.26
C SER A 227 -2.16 -3.32 -4.89
N LYS A 228 -1.45 -2.57 -4.05
CA LYS A 228 -1.04 -2.97 -2.70
C LYS A 228 -1.64 -2.00 -1.69
N ILE A 229 -2.52 -2.53 -0.85
CA ILE A 229 -3.30 -1.78 0.13
C ILE A 229 -2.86 -2.25 1.51
N ASP A 230 -2.24 -1.37 2.29
CA ASP A 230 -1.71 -1.67 3.61
C ASP A 230 -2.83 -1.75 4.67
N ASN A 231 -2.46 -2.03 5.91
CA ASN A 231 -3.35 -2.31 7.02
C ASN A 231 -4.30 -1.13 7.34
N TYR A 232 -5.51 -1.46 7.79
CA TYR A 232 -6.53 -0.50 8.24
C TYR A 232 -6.97 0.53 7.19
N VAL A 233 -6.79 0.24 5.91
CA VAL A 233 -7.30 1.12 4.83
C VAL A 233 -8.81 0.93 4.67
N GLN A 234 -9.51 2.05 4.46
CA GLN A 234 -10.93 2.07 4.10
C GLN A 234 -11.09 2.45 2.62
N VAL A 235 -11.70 1.55 1.85
CA VAL A 235 -12.18 1.80 0.48
C VAL A 235 -13.71 1.83 0.51
N ALA A 236 -14.29 3.03 0.49
CA ALA A 236 -15.75 3.18 0.53
C ALA A 236 -16.45 2.74 -0.76
N HIS A 237 -17.79 2.77 -0.72
CA HIS A 237 -18.65 2.33 -1.82
C HIS A 237 -18.36 3.09 -3.12
N ASN A 238 -18.49 2.40 -4.25
CA ASN A 238 -18.34 2.94 -5.61
C ASN A 238 -16.93 3.43 -5.97
N CYS A 239 -15.92 3.21 -5.12
CA CYS A 239 -14.56 3.58 -5.44
C CYS A 239 -14.02 2.76 -6.63
N ARG A 240 -13.13 3.37 -7.41
CA ARG A 240 -12.46 2.73 -8.55
C ARG A 240 -10.97 3.04 -8.51
N LEU A 241 -10.17 2.07 -8.11
CA LEU A 241 -8.72 2.19 -8.08
C LEU A 241 -8.16 1.61 -9.37
N GLY A 242 -7.27 2.34 -10.04
CA GLY A 242 -6.51 1.86 -11.20
C GLY A 242 -5.47 0.80 -10.82
N ASP A 243 -4.69 0.38 -11.82
CA ASP A 243 -3.68 -0.66 -11.66
C ASP A 243 -2.48 -0.17 -10.85
N HIS A 244 -1.87 -1.08 -10.09
CA HIS A 244 -0.60 -0.86 -9.38
C HIS A 244 -0.59 0.35 -8.42
N CYS A 245 -1.73 0.69 -7.83
CA CYS A 245 -1.81 1.71 -6.80
C CYS A 245 -1.17 1.23 -5.49
N ILE A 246 -0.56 2.14 -4.73
CA ILE A 246 0.00 1.88 -3.40
C ILE A 246 -0.74 2.76 -2.38
N LEU A 247 -1.45 2.14 -1.45
CA LEU A 247 -2.12 2.82 -0.35
C LEU A 247 -1.48 2.38 0.96
N ALA A 248 -0.77 3.28 1.62
CA ALA A 248 -0.16 3.00 2.92
C ALA A 248 -1.19 2.94 4.05
N GLY A 249 -0.75 2.51 5.24
CA GLY A 249 -1.65 2.21 6.34
C GLY A 249 -2.58 3.36 6.72
N GLN A 250 -3.84 3.01 7.05
CA GLN A 250 -4.89 3.95 7.47
C GLN A 250 -5.30 5.01 6.44
N VAL A 251 -4.99 4.82 5.16
CA VAL A 251 -5.60 5.63 4.09
C VAL A 251 -7.13 5.46 4.12
N GLY A 252 -7.85 6.57 3.95
CA GLY A 252 -9.31 6.59 3.89
C GLY A 252 -9.81 7.20 2.59
N LEU A 253 -10.50 6.39 1.77
CA LEU A 253 -11.20 6.87 0.58
C LEU A 253 -12.68 7.00 0.88
N ALA A 254 -13.24 8.20 0.71
CA ALA A 254 -14.68 8.40 0.76
C ALA A 254 -15.39 7.83 -0.49
N GLY A 255 -16.73 7.78 -0.46
CA GLY A 255 -17.51 7.15 -1.51
C GLY A 255 -17.29 7.76 -2.90
N SER A 256 -17.27 6.91 -3.92
CA SER A 256 -17.11 7.27 -5.33
C SER A 256 -15.79 7.97 -5.69
N VAL A 257 -14.73 7.76 -4.93
CA VAL A 257 -13.37 8.20 -5.31
C VAL A 257 -12.85 7.36 -6.47
N SER A 258 -12.14 7.98 -7.40
CA SER A 258 -11.40 7.24 -8.44
C SER A 258 -9.91 7.58 -8.44
N LEU A 259 -9.07 6.56 -8.55
CA LEU A 259 -7.62 6.69 -8.72
C LEU A 259 -7.25 6.20 -10.11
N GLY A 260 -6.38 6.92 -10.82
CA GLY A 260 -5.68 6.40 -11.98
C GLY A 260 -4.60 5.39 -11.59
N ASP A 261 -3.89 4.86 -12.59
CA ASP A 261 -2.85 3.85 -12.38
C ASP A 261 -1.64 4.43 -11.65
N TYR A 262 -0.92 3.60 -10.89
CA TYR A 262 0.33 3.94 -10.20
C TYR A 262 0.22 5.11 -9.20
N VAL A 263 -0.98 5.38 -8.67
CA VAL A 263 -1.16 6.39 -7.62
C VAL A 263 -0.57 5.89 -6.30
N VAL A 264 0.14 6.75 -5.59
CA VAL A 264 0.70 6.48 -4.27
C VAL A 264 0.09 7.40 -3.22
N LEU A 265 -0.62 6.83 -2.25
CA LEU A 265 -1.17 7.54 -1.10
C LEU A 265 -0.38 7.16 0.15
N GLY A 266 0.28 8.15 0.75
CA GLY A 266 1.02 8.00 2.00
C GLY A 266 0.11 7.67 3.19
N GLY A 267 0.72 7.25 4.30
CA GLY A 267 -0.03 6.77 5.47
C GLY A 267 -1.00 7.84 5.98
N GLN A 268 -2.21 7.42 6.37
CA GLN A 268 -3.28 8.31 6.86
C GLN A 268 -3.73 9.40 5.88
N VAL A 269 -3.53 9.25 4.58
CA VAL A 269 -4.14 10.17 3.60
C VAL A 269 -5.66 9.99 3.60
N GLY A 270 -6.39 11.11 3.61
CA GLY A 270 -7.84 11.14 3.43
C GLY A 270 -8.23 11.74 2.08
N VAL A 271 -9.14 11.10 1.36
CA VAL A 271 -9.64 11.59 0.06
C VAL A 271 -11.14 11.85 0.14
N ASN A 272 -11.56 13.06 -0.23
CA ASN A 272 -12.96 13.48 -0.25
C ASN A 272 -13.79 12.70 -1.28
N GLY A 273 -15.10 12.59 -1.05
CA GLY A 273 -15.99 11.83 -1.92
C GLY A 273 -16.04 12.41 -3.32
N HIS A 274 -16.31 11.56 -4.32
CA HIS A 274 -16.43 11.96 -5.73
C HIS A 274 -15.19 12.65 -6.32
N THR A 275 -14.01 12.44 -5.72
CA THR A 275 -12.75 13.02 -6.17
C THR A 275 -12.01 12.07 -7.12
N HIS A 276 -11.41 12.62 -8.17
CA HIS A 276 -10.53 11.90 -9.09
C HIS A 276 -9.05 12.24 -8.84
N ILE A 277 -8.20 11.23 -8.68
CA ILE A 277 -6.75 11.38 -8.57
C ILE A 277 -6.11 10.79 -9.83
N GLY A 278 -5.51 11.63 -10.66
CA GLY A 278 -4.90 11.22 -11.93
C GLY A 278 -3.70 10.28 -11.75
N SER A 279 -3.42 9.47 -12.77
CA SER A 279 -2.37 8.44 -12.76
C SER A 279 -0.99 8.98 -12.38
N GLY A 280 -0.21 8.17 -11.66
CA GLY A 280 1.15 8.49 -11.22
C GLY A 280 1.25 9.58 -10.15
N SER A 281 0.11 10.04 -9.60
CA SER A 281 0.11 11.05 -8.55
C SER A 281 0.61 10.50 -7.23
N GLN A 282 1.27 11.35 -6.44
CA GLN A 282 1.82 11.03 -5.12
C GLN A 282 1.27 12.01 -4.09
N VAL A 283 0.60 11.46 -3.07
CA VAL A 283 0.05 12.24 -1.96
C VAL A 283 0.84 11.90 -0.69
N ALA A 284 1.51 12.89 -0.12
CA ALA A 284 2.30 12.69 1.10
C ALA A 284 1.43 12.29 2.30
N ALA A 285 2.01 11.56 3.26
CA ALA A 285 1.33 11.09 4.45
C ALA A 285 0.57 12.21 5.21
N GLN A 286 -0.56 11.85 5.83
CA GLN A 286 -1.46 12.73 6.59
C GLN A 286 -2.13 13.86 5.79
N SER A 287 -1.99 13.89 4.46
CA SER A 287 -2.63 14.91 3.62
C SER A 287 -4.13 14.64 3.44
N GLY A 288 -4.91 15.72 3.31
CA GLY A 288 -6.31 15.67 2.88
C GLY A 288 -6.47 16.16 1.44
N VAL A 289 -7.05 15.34 0.57
CA VAL A 289 -7.34 15.69 -0.83
C VAL A 289 -8.82 16.04 -0.96
N MET A 290 -9.10 17.31 -1.25
CA MET A 290 -10.46 17.88 -1.25
C MET A 290 -11.07 18.07 -2.64
N SER A 291 -10.26 17.96 -3.69
CA SER A 291 -10.63 18.19 -5.09
C SER A 291 -9.77 17.33 -6.01
N ASP A 292 -10.17 17.24 -7.28
CA ASP A 292 -9.47 16.46 -8.29
C ASP A 292 -7.99 16.85 -8.42
N LEU A 293 -7.16 15.87 -8.75
CA LEU A 293 -5.74 16.04 -9.03
C LEU A 293 -5.44 15.61 -10.46
N GLU A 294 -4.69 16.44 -11.18
CA GLU A 294 -4.18 16.10 -12.51
C GLU A 294 -3.16 14.96 -12.44
N PRO A 295 -2.98 14.17 -13.51
CA PRO A 295 -1.96 13.12 -13.57
C PRO A 295 -0.55 13.61 -13.21
N GLY A 296 0.21 12.81 -12.47
CA GLY A 296 1.57 13.11 -12.03
C GLY A 296 1.67 14.17 -10.92
N SER A 297 0.54 14.55 -10.31
CA SER A 297 0.53 15.53 -9.22
C SER A 297 1.33 15.02 -8.02
N VAL A 298 2.14 15.90 -7.42
CA VAL A 298 2.80 15.64 -6.13
C VAL A 298 2.28 16.66 -5.14
N VAL A 299 1.45 16.21 -4.19
CA VAL A 299 0.79 17.10 -3.23
C VAL A 299 1.09 16.69 -1.79
N SER A 300 1.08 17.69 -0.91
CA SER A 300 1.31 17.50 0.52
C SER A 300 0.52 18.53 1.34
N GLY A 301 0.17 18.15 2.57
CA GLY A 301 -0.52 18.98 3.56
C GLY A 301 -0.54 18.27 4.93
N TYR A 302 -0.64 19.03 6.02
CA TYR A 302 -0.65 18.56 7.40
C TYR A 302 0.17 17.30 7.78
N PRO A 303 1.51 17.25 7.59
CA PRO A 303 2.35 16.46 8.48
C PRO A 303 2.74 17.28 9.74
N ALA A 304 3.21 16.62 10.79
CA ALA A 304 3.64 17.28 12.01
C ALA A 304 4.83 18.25 11.80
N HIS A 305 4.75 19.42 12.42
CA HIS A 305 5.82 20.42 12.49
C HIS A 305 6.36 20.52 13.92
N GLU A 306 7.57 21.07 14.12
CA GLU A 306 8.06 21.40 15.46
C GLU A 306 7.04 22.30 16.19
N HIS A 307 6.74 21.97 17.44
CA HIS A 307 5.56 22.48 18.15
C HIS A 307 5.53 24.01 18.26
N ARG A 308 6.65 24.65 18.65
CA ARG A 308 6.70 26.11 18.80
C ARG A 308 6.56 26.82 17.46
N ARG A 309 7.17 26.27 16.40
CA ARG A 309 7.04 26.77 15.04
C ARG A 309 5.60 26.63 14.52
N ALA A 310 4.97 25.48 14.72
CA ALA A 310 3.59 25.23 14.29
C ALA A 310 2.59 26.22 14.92
N LEU A 311 2.74 26.51 16.21
CA LEU A 311 1.90 27.49 16.90
C LEU A 311 2.08 28.90 16.34
N ARG A 312 3.32 29.30 16.02
CA ARG A 312 3.59 30.62 15.41
C ARG A 312 3.03 30.72 13.99
N GLU A 313 3.23 29.69 13.17
CA GLU A 313 2.68 29.63 11.81
C GLU A 313 1.14 29.70 11.84
N THR A 314 0.50 28.94 12.72
CA THR A 314 -0.95 28.99 12.92
C THR A 314 -1.44 30.37 13.37
N ALA A 315 -0.74 31.01 14.31
CA ALA A 315 -1.07 32.35 14.78
C ALA A 315 -0.93 33.38 13.65
N ALA A 316 0.11 33.28 12.82
CA ALA A 316 0.32 34.16 11.68
C ALA A 316 -0.77 33.99 10.62
N VAL A 317 -1.16 32.76 10.30
CA VAL A 317 -2.26 32.46 9.36
C VAL A 317 -3.58 33.08 9.83
N ARG A 318 -3.88 33.06 11.14
CA ARG A 318 -5.08 33.72 11.69
C ARG A 318 -5.09 35.24 11.50
N GLN A 319 -3.92 35.87 11.40
CA GLN A 319 -3.80 37.31 11.16
C GLN A 319 -3.86 37.66 9.67
N LEU A 320 -3.80 36.68 8.77
CA LEU A 320 -3.74 36.90 7.32
C LEU A 320 -4.87 37.80 6.78
N PRO A 321 -6.14 37.70 7.24
CA PRO A 321 -7.20 38.61 6.77
C PRO A 321 -6.94 40.08 7.10
N GLU A 322 -6.46 40.39 8.31
CA GLU A 322 -6.12 41.76 8.72
C GLU A 322 -4.86 42.26 8.03
N LEU A 323 -3.90 41.36 7.80
CA LEU A 323 -2.68 41.66 7.07
C LEU A 323 -2.97 42.01 5.61
N LEU A 324 -3.89 41.29 4.94
CA LEU A 324 -4.36 41.62 3.59
C LEU A 324 -5.05 42.99 3.52
N LYS A 325 -5.85 43.36 4.52
CA LYS A 325 -6.43 44.73 4.61
C LYS A 325 -5.34 45.78 4.73
N THR A 326 -4.35 45.52 5.58
CA THR A 326 -3.21 46.43 5.80
C THR A 326 -2.41 46.61 4.52
N VAL A 327 -2.10 45.53 3.81
CA VAL A 327 -1.38 45.57 2.52
C VAL A 327 -2.14 46.43 1.51
N ARG A 328 -3.45 46.22 1.32
CA ARG A 328 -4.27 47.04 0.41
C ARG A 328 -4.28 48.53 0.79
N SER A 329 -4.34 48.83 2.09
CA SER A 329 -4.29 50.21 2.57
C SER A 329 -2.92 50.85 2.32
N LEU A 330 -1.83 50.10 2.49
CA LEU A 330 -0.48 50.57 2.20
C LEU A 330 -0.27 50.78 0.69
N GLU A 331 -0.75 49.87 -0.16
CA GLU A 331 -0.73 50.02 -1.63
C GLU A 331 -1.42 51.31 -2.07
N GLN A 332 -2.62 51.60 -1.52
CA GLN A 332 -3.33 52.85 -1.82
C GLN A 332 -2.52 54.09 -1.42
N ARG A 333 -1.94 54.11 -0.21
CA ARG A 333 -1.12 55.24 0.26
C ARG A 333 0.14 55.43 -0.57
N ILE A 334 0.77 54.35 -1.02
CA ILE A 334 1.94 54.41 -1.91
C ILE A 334 1.54 55.04 -3.25
N GLN A 335 0.44 54.60 -3.87
CA GLN A 335 -0.04 55.18 -5.13
C GLN A 335 -0.37 56.69 -5.00
N GLU A 336 -0.94 57.10 -3.87
CA GLU A 336 -1.20 58.53 -3.60
C GLU A 336 0.10 59.33 -3.49
N LEU A 337 1.12 58.80 -2.80
CA LEU A 337 2.43 59.43 -2.67
C LEU A 337 3.16 59.51 -4.01
N GLU A 338 3.15 58.45 -4.82
CA GLU A 338 3.77 58.44 -6.15
C GLU A 338 3.15 59.48 -7.08
N ARG A 339 1.81 59.62 -7.05
CA ARG A 339 1.09 60.68 -7.79
C ARG A 339 1.49 62.07 -7.31
N ALA A 340 1.61 62.26 -5.99
CA ALA A 340 1.99 63.55 -5.40
C ALA A 340 3.45 63.94 -5.73
N LEU A 341 4.34 62.97 -5.87
CA LEU A 341 5.76 63.18 -6.18
C LEU A 341 6.06 63.27 -7.68
N GLY A 342 5.04 63.13 -8.55
CA GLY A 342 5.21 63.22 -10.00
C GLY A 342 5.94 62.02 -10.62
N ALA A 343 6.06 60.91 -9.90
CA ALA A 343 6.62 59.68 -10.44
C ALA A 343 5.63 59.06 -11.42
N ARG A 344 6.00 58.91 -12.70
CA ARG A 344 5.19 58.16 -13.66
C ARG A 344 5.16 56.69 -13.23
N PRO A 345 4.01 56.00 -13.33
CA PRO A 345 3.93 54.59 -12.98
C PRO A 345 4.91 53.79 -13.82
N SER A 346 5.79 53.02 -13.17
CA SER A 346 6.58 52.00 -13.85
C SER A 346 5.60 51.00 -14.45
N SER A 347 5.59 50.90 -15.77
CA SER A 347 4.81 49.93 -16.52
C SER A 347 5.04 48.53 -15.96
N GLU A 348 3.97 47.90 -15.48
CA GLU A 348 3.93 46.45 -15.26
C GLU A 348 4.28 45.74 -16.57
N SER A 349 5.36 44.97 -16.56
CA SER A 349 5.61 43.94 -17.57
C SER A 349 4.79 42.71 -17.19
N ALA A 350 3.72 42.48 -17.95
CA ALA A 350 3.10 41.16 -18.08
C ALA A 350 4.07 40.17 -18.74
#